data_AF-A0A7D4CPR0-F1
#
_entry.id   AF-A0A7D4CPR0-F1
#
_cell.length_a   1.000
_cell.length_b   1.000
_cell.length_c   1.000
_cell.angle_alpha   90.00
_cell.angle_beta   90.00
_cell.angle_gamma   90.00
#
_symmetry.space_group_name_H-M   'P 1'
#
loop_
_entity.id
_entity.type
_entity.pdbx_description
1 polymer ?
#
loop_
_entity_poly.entity_id
_entity_poly.type
_entity_poly.pdbx_seq_one_letter_code
_entity_poly.pdbx_strand_id
1 'polypeptide(L)'
;MLTGWLWGYELFVIFAPLLAVLPHASSMVEDFQQHFSVQLLTRVSQTSYIWTKTIVNAVVGGISCSLPVLVAYGIGSLVYTPGAIAENSMLAGAFGQLPQDSPLAYVFVCAGISFFFGVSFATLGLSLSIFLHNIYYVLATPFLLYWVVNFILHNLALGVWAPSTTLGFFSMKDTTLSTMLLPLVMILLVGLSILTIQSMRKEV
;
A
#
# COMPACT_ATOMS: atom_id res chain seq x y z
N MET A 1 10.81 -22.03 -8.70
CA MET A 1 9.49 -21.51 -8.27
C MET A 1 9.60 -20.15 -7.58
N LEU A 2 10.41 -20.02 -6.52
CA LEU A 2 10.49 -18.79 -5.73
C LEU A 2 11.18 -17.61 -6.43
N THR A 3 12.22 -17.86 -7.24
CA THR A 3 12.99 -16.81 -7.92
C THR A 3 12.15 -16.02 -8.92
N GLY A 4 11.38 -16.69 -9.80
CA GLY A 4 10.48 -16.03 -10.75
C GLY A 4 9.38 -15.21 -10.07
N TRP A 5 8.88 -15.68 -8.92
CA TRP A 5 7.93 -14.93 -8.10
C TRP A 5 8.58 -13.70 -7.45
N LEU A 6 9.82 -13.79 -6.98
CA LEU A 6 10.58 -12.66 -6.42
C LEU A 6 10.81 -11.56 -7.48
N TRP A 7 11.20 -11.91 -8.70
CA TRP A 7 11.37 -10.92 -9.79
C TRP A 7 10.06 -10.21 -10.13
N GLY A 8 8.93 -10.93 -10.18
CA GLY A 8 7.62 -10.32 -10.36
C GLY A 8 7.21 -9.42 -9.18
N TYR A 9 7.60 -9.81 -7.97
CA TYR A 9 7.33 -9.04 -6.76
C TYR A 9 8.12 -7.73 -6.72
N GLU A 10 9.38 -7.70 -7.19
CA GLU A 10 10.16 -6.46 -7.31
C GLU A 10 9.53 -5.44 -8.26
N LEU A 11 8.99 -5.91 -9.39
CA LEU A 11 8.22 -5.04 -10.30
C LEU A 11 6.96 -4.50 -9.63
N PHE A 12 6.29 -5.33 -8.82
CA PHE A 12 5.13 -4.89 -8.04
C PHE A 12 5.51 -3.79 -7.05
N VAL A 13 6.66 -3.89 -6.35
CA VAL A 13 7.11 -2.87 -5.39
C VAL A 13 7.21 -1.47 -6.02
N ILE A 14 7.68 -1.39 -7.27
CA ILE A 14 7.83 -0.12 -8.02
C ILE A 14 6.47 0.56 -8.25
N PHE A 15 5.45 -0.22 -8.60
CA PHE A 15 4.11 0.30 -8.96
C PHE A 15 3.08 0.19 -7.82
N ALA A 16 3.46 -0.38 -6.68
CA ALA A 16 2.56 -0.63 -5.55
C ALA A 16 1.79 0.62 -5.06
N PRO A 17 2.42 1.82 -4.94
CA PRO A 17 1.68 3.02 -4.52
C PRO A 17 0.61 3.44 -5.54
N LEU A 18 0.86 3.20 -6.83
CA LEU A 18 -0.08 3.52 -7.89
C LEU A 18 -1.27 2.55 -7.85
N LEU A 19 -1.00 1.25 -7.72
CA LEU A 19 -2.01 0.21 -7.58
C LEU A 19 -2.90 0.41 -6.36
N ALA A 20 -2.34 0.85 -5.23
CA ALA A 20 -3.10 1.13 -4.01
C ALA A 20 -4.18 2.22 -4.20
N VAL A 21 -3.89 3.24 -5.02
CA VAL A 21 -4.72 4.45 -5.16
C VAL A 21 -5.66 4.36 -6.36
N LEU A 22 -5.29 3.61 -7.40
CA LEU A 22 -6.08 3.41 -8.61
C LEU A 22 -7.56 3.04 -8.41
N PRO A 23 -7.93 2.03 -7.61
CA PRO A 23 -9.31 1.52 -7.58
C PRO A 23 -10.30 2.51 -6.97
N HIS A 24 -9.84 3.47 -6.17
CA HIS A 24 -10.72 4.37 -5.43
C HIS A 24 -10.52 5.86 -5.73
N ALA A 25 -9.53 6.20 -6.55
CA ALA A 25 -9.29 7.57 -7.01
C ALA A 25 -10.48 8.14 -7.81
N SER A 26 -11.21 7.32 -8.57
CA SER A 26 -12.37 7.76 -9.36
C SER A 26 -13.53 8.22 -8.48
N SER A 27 -13.91 7.41 -7.48
CA SER A 27 -15.06 7.69 -6.60
C SER A 27 -14.91 8.98 -5.79
N MET A 28 -13.69 9.40 -5.43
CA MET A 28 -13.51 10.68 -4.73
C MET A 28 -13.52 11.89 -5.65
N VAL A 29 -12.92 11.79 -6.83
CA VAL A 29 -12.87 12.91 -7.78
C VAL A 29 -14.25 13.18 -8.39
N GLU A 30 -15.02 12.12 -8.68
CA GLU A 30 -16.39 12.25 -9.20
C GLU A 30 -17.30 13.01 -8.22
N ASP A 31 -17.17 12.76 -6.91
CA ASP A 31 -17.99 13.44 -5.88
C ASP A 31 -17.66 14.94 -5.76
N PHE A 32 -16.42 15.35 -6.03
CA PHE A 32 -16.04 16.77 -6.09
C PHE A 32 -16.48 17.43 -7.40
N GLN A 33 -16.41 16.72 -8.54
CA GLN A 33 -16.77 17.26 -9.84
C GLN A 33 -18.29 17.40 -10.03
N GLN A 34 -19.07 16.50 -9.45
CA GLN A 34 -20.52 16.48 -9.65
C GLN A 34 -21.31 17.24 -8.58
N HIS A 35 -20.64 17.95 -7.65
CA HIS A 35 -21.25 18.59 -6.47
C HIS A 35 -22.16 17.65 -5.64
N PHE A 36 -22.02 16.33 -5.80
CA PHE A 36 -22.82 15.31 -5.12
C PHE A 36 -22.67 15.40 -3.59
N SER A 37 -21.52 15.89 -3.13
CA SER A 37 -21.26 16.23 -1.73
C SER A 37 -22.34 17.14 -1.15
N VAL A 38 -22.81 18.14 -1.88
CA VAL A 38 -23.84 19.09 -1.41
C VAL A 38 -25.21 18.42 -1.27
N GLN A 39 -25.61 17.54 -2.21
CA GLN A 39 -26.84 16.76 -2.08
C GLN A 39 -26.77 15.73 -0.94
N LEU A 40 -25.64 15.05 -0.74
CA LEU A 40 -25.46 14.04 0.30
C LEU A 40 -25.39 14.64 1.72
N LEU A 41 -24.77 15.82 1.87
CA LEU A 41 -24.68 16.57 3.12
C LEU A 41 -26.04 17.01 3.67
N THR A 42 -27.09 17.08 2.83
CA THR A 42 -28.46 17.40 3.31
C THR A 42 -29.12 16.24 4.08
N ARG A 43 -28.62 15.01 3.95
CA ARG A 43 -29.24 13.81 4.55
C ARG A 43 -28.34 13.07 5.54
N VAL A 44 -27.02 13.27 5.50
CA VAL A 44 -26.04 12.54 6.33
C VAL A 44 -25.02 13.53 6.91
N SER A 45 -24.60 13.32 8.16
CA SER A 45 -23.55 14.12 8.77
C SER A 45 -22.22 13.97 8.01
N GLN A 46 -21.56 15.10 7.73
CA GLN A 46 -20.27 15.17 7.02
C GLN A 46 -19.23 14.19 7.59
N THR A 47 -19.17 14.06 8.91
CA THR A 47 -18.26 13.16 9.62
C THR A 47 -18.53 11.68 9.29
N SER A 48 -19.80 11.25 9.30
CA SER A 48 -20.16 9.86 9.01
C SER A 48 -19.84 9.48 7.56
N TYR A 49 -20.05 10.42 6.63
CA TYR A 49 -19.73 10.24 5.22
C TYR A 49 -18.22 10.07 4.98
N ILE A 50 -17.38 10.94 5.56
CA ILE A 50 -15.92 10.86 5.42
C ILE A 50 -15.38 9.54 5.99
N TRP A 51 -15.84 9.12 7.16
CA TRP A 51 -15.38 7.88 7.78
C TRP A 51 -15.78 6.63 6.99
N THR A 52 -17.03 6.56 6.53
CA THR A 52 -17.50 5.44 5.69
C THR A 52 -16.66 5.34 4.43
N LYS A 53 -16.43 6.47 3.74
CA LYS A 53 -15.63 6.50 2.52
C LYS A 53 -14.17 6.12 2.78
N THR A 54 -13.61 6.55 3.91
CA THR A 54 -12.24 6.20 4.32
C THR A 54 -12.09 4.70 4.55
N ILE A 55 -13.06 4.05 5.20
CA ILE A 55 -13.03 2.60 5.45
C ILE A 55 -13.13 1.82 4.13
N VAL A 56 -14.06 2.20 3.25
CA VAL A 56 -14.20 1.52 1.95
C VAL A 56 -12.93 1.68 1.12
N ASN A 57 -12.37 2.89 1.07
CA ASN A 57 -11.10 3.18 0.39
C ASN A 57 -9.93 2.38 0.95
N ALA A 58 -9.81 2.30 2.28
CA ALA A 58 -8.77 1.51 2.93
C ALA A 58 -8.87 0.02 2.56
N VAL A 59 -10.07 -0.57 2.64
CA VAL A 59 -10.29 -1.98 2.33
C VAL A 59 -10.02 -2.28 0.86
N VAL A 60 -10.53 -1.46 -0.05
CA VAL A 60 -10.35 -1.64 -1.50
C VAL A 60 -8.89 -1.44 -1.90
N GLY A 61 -8.20 -0.44 -1.35
CA GLY A 61 -6.77 -0.20 -1.58
C GLY A 61 -5.89 -1.33 -1.06
N GLY A 62 -6.19 -1.86 0.13
CA GLY A 62 -5.52 -3.04 0.67
C GLY A 62 -5.72 -4.29 -0.19
N ILE A 63 -6.96 -4.56 -0.62
CA ILE A 63 -7.26 -5.70 -1.50
C ILE A 63 -6.54 -5.55 -2.85
N SER A 64 -6.52 -4.34 -3.42
CA SER A 64 -5.88 -4.09 -4.70
C SER A 64 -4.37 -4.32 -4.68
N CYS A 65 -3.70 -4.10 -3.55
CA CYS A 65 -2.29 -4.44 -3.38
C CYS A 65 -2.06 -5.93 -3.03
N SER A 66 -2.99 -6.58 -2.32
CA SER A 66 -2.85 -7.99 -1.92
C SER A 66 -3.14 -8.97 -3.07
N LEU A 67 -4.11 -8.64 -3.93
CA LEU A 67 -4.58 -9.50 -5.02
C LEU A 67 -3.46 -9.84 -6.03
N PRO A 68 -2.63 -8.90 -6.53
CA PRO A 68 -1.53 -9.21 -7.44
C PRO A 68 -0.53 -10.21 -6.85
N VAL A 69 -0.24 -10.12 -5.55
CA VAL A 69 0.71 -11.03 -4.86
C VAL A 69 0.16 -12.46 -4.82
N LEU A 70 -1.12 -12.60 -4.52
CA LEU A 70 -1.81 -13.91 -4.49
C LEU A 70 -1.93 -14.53 -5.88
N VAL A 71 -2.30 -13.72 -6.89
CA VAL A 71 -2.41 -14.19 -8.28
C VAL A 71 -1.05 -14.59 -8.84
N ALA A 72 0.01 -13.81 -8.59
CA ALA A 72 1.36 -14.15 -9.00
C ALA A 72 1.82 -15.49 -8.41
N TYR A 73 1.48 -15.76 -7.14
CA TYR A 73 1.77 -17.05 -6.53
C TYR A 73 0.95 -18.20 -7.13
N GLY A 74 -0.35 -17.98 -7.35
CA GLY A 74 -1.23 -18.98 -7.98
C GLY A 74 -0.76 -19.39 -9.38
N ILE A 75 -0.38 -18.42 -10.21
CA ILE A 75 0.21 -18.68 -11.54
C ILE A 75 1.56 -19.41 -11.39
N GLY A 76 2.41 -18.96 -10.45
CA GLY A 76 3.69 -19.61 -10.17
C GLY A 76 3.55 -21.08 -9.75
N SER A 77 2.50 -21.42 -8.99
CA SER A 77 2.20 -22.80 -8.58
C SER A 77 1.70 -23.69 -9.71
N LEU A 78 1.08 -23.12 -10.75
CA LEU A 78 0.58 -23.88 -11.90
C LEU A 78 1.67 -24.11 -12.95
N VAL A 79 2.60 -23.16 -13.10
CA VAL A 79 3.65 -23.20 -14.13
C VAL A 79 4.89 -23.98 -13.65
N TYR A 80 5.21 -23.97 -12.35
CA TYR A 80 6.39 -24.64 -11.81
C TYR A 80 6.02 -25.87 -10.98
N THR A 81 6.72 -26.98 -11.21
CA THR A 81 6.55 -28.23 -10.46
C THR A 81 6.89 -28.04 -8.97
N PRO A 82 6.08 -28.60 -8.05
CA PRO A 82 6.34 -28.54 -6.62
C PRO A 82 7.59 -29.38 -6.31
N GLY A 83 8.70 -28.71 -5.98
CA GLY A 83 9.96 -29.39 -5.62
C GLY A 83 11.24 -28.70 -6.10
N ALA A 84 11.16 -27.79 -7.08
CA ALA A 84 12.32 -26.98 -7.49
C ALA A 84 12.48 -25.73 -6.60
N ILE A 85 12.70 -25.97 -5.30
CA ILE A 85 13.19 -24.95 -4.37
C ILE A 85 14.71 -25.03 -4.52
N ALA A 86 15.29 -24.14 -5.34
CA ALA A 86 16.74 -24.03 -5.40
C ALA A 86 17.24 -23.64 -4.01
N GLU A 87 18.11 -24.46 -3.43
CA GLU A 87 18.79 -24.30 -2.12
C GLU A 87 19.55 -22.96 -1.97
N ASN A 88 19.56 -22.11 -3.00
CA ASN A 88 20.36 -20.90 -3.11
C ASN A 88 19.57 -19.59 -3.22
N SER A 89 18.25 -19.55 -2.96
CA SER A 89 17.61 -18.24 -2.80
C SER A 89 18.03 -17.66 -1.45
N MET A 90 19.08 -16.83 -1.47
CA MET A 90 19.52 -15.98 -0.37
C MET A 90 18.39 -15.00 0.04
N LEU A 91 17.35 -15.51 0.70
CA LEU A 91 16.32 -14.71 1.35
C LEU A 91 16.90 -14.23 2.68
N ALA A 92 17.63 -13.13 2.62
CA ALA A 92 18.19 -12.50 3.80
C ALA A 92 17.21 -11.42 4.28
N GLY A 93 16.36 -11.77 5.24
CA GLY A 93 15.37 -10.88 5.84
C GLY A 93 14.73 -11.49 7.09
N ALA A 94 13.86 -10.76 7.79
CA ALA A 94 13.24 -11.16 9.07
C ALA A 94 12.55 -12.54 9.05
N PHE A 95 12.16 -13.03 7.88
CA PHE A 95 11.48 -14.32 7.67
C PHE A 95 12.27 -15.31 6.80
N GLY A 96 13.60 -15.16 6.67
CA GLY A 96 14.41 -15.99 5.76
C GLY A 96 14.34 -17.52 5.99
N GLN A 97 13.85 -17.96 7.14
CA GLN A 97 13.67 -19.38 7.49
C GLN A 97 12.28 -19.95 7.13
N LEU A 98 11.22 -19.13 7.09
CA LEU A 98 9.86 -19.56 6.77
C LEU A 98 9.64 -20.19 5.39
N PRO A 99 10.34 -19.78 4.32
CA PRO A 99 10.19 -20.35 2.98
C PRO A 99 10.50 -21.84 2.91
N GLN A 100 11.35 -22.35 3.80
CA GLN A 100 11.73 -23.77 3.85
C GLN A 100 10.68 -24.64 4.55
N ASP A 101 10.01 -24.11 5.58
CA ASP A 101 9.00 -24.86 6.34
C ASP A 101 7.62 -24.87 5.67
N SER A 102 7.17 -23.73 5.13
CA SER A 102 5.87 -23.65 4.46
C SER A 102 5.77 -22.47 3.47
N PRO A 103 5.98 -22.71 2.17
CA PRO A 103 5.89 -21.68 1.13
C PRO A 103 4.56 -20.92 1.10
N LEU A 104 3.46 -21.60 1.42
CA LEU A 104 2.12 -20.99 1.51
C LEU A 104 2.02 -19.95 2.62
N ALA A 105 2.55 -20.24 3.81
CA ALA A 105 2.48 -19.31 4.95
C ALA A 105 3.28 -18.04 4.66
N TYR A 106 4.44 -18.17 4.00
CA TYR A 106 5.25 -17.04 3.59
C TYR A 106 4.48 -16.07 2.67
N VAL A 107 3.74 -16.59 1.70
CA VAL A 107 2.94 -15.77 0.77
C VAL A 107 1.81 -15.05 1.49
N PHE A 108 1.14 -15.69 2.45
CA PHE A 108 0.11 -15.02 3.26
C PHE A 108 0.69 -13.85 4.08
N VAL A 109 1.90 -14.00 4.63
CA VAL A 109 2.59 -12.90 5.31
C VAL A 109 2.91 -11.77 4.33
N CYS A 110 3.43 -12.08 3.15
CA CYS A 110 3.69 -11.08 2.10
C CYS A 110 2.42 -10.33 1.68
N ALA A 111 1.32 -11.07 1.49
CA ALA A 111 0.02 -10.52 1.14
C ALA A 111 -0.54 -9.62 2.26
N GLY A 112 -0.35 -10.01 3.53
CA GLY A 112 -0.71 -9.20 4.69
C GLY A 112 0.06 -7.89 4.74
N ILE A 113 1.39 -7.92 4.58
CA ILE A 113 2.22 -6.71 4.55
C ILE A 113 1.82 -5.80 3.38
N SER A 114 1.59 -6.39 2.20
CA SER A 114 1.15 -5.65 1.01
C SER A 114 -0.25 -5.04 1.19
N PHE A 115 -1.12 -5.70 1.94
CA PHE A 115 -2.43 -5.15 2.33
C PHE A 115 -2.29 -3.92 3.21
N PHE A 116 -1.46 -3.97 4.27
CA PHE A 116 -1.21 -2.82 5.15
C PHE A 116 -0.56 -1.65 4.41
N PHE A 117 0.35 -1.95 3.47
CA PHE A 117 0.92 -0.96 2.58
C PHE A 117 -0.17 -0.29 1.75
N GLY A 118 -1.03 -1.09 1.08
CA GLY A 118 -2.14 -0.59 0.27
C GLY A 118 -3.10 0.29 1.07
N VAL A 119 -3.47 -0.11 2.30
CA VAL A 119 -4.30 0.69 3.21
C VAL A 119 -3.67 2.07 3.47
N SER A 120 -2.39 2.10 3.82
CA SER A 120 -1.69 3.34 4.20
C SER A 120 -1.61 4.33 3.03
N PHE A 121 -1.24 3.84 1.85
CA PHE A 121 -1.14 4.67 0.64
C PHE A 121 -2.50 5.07 0.08
N ALA A 122 -3.52 4.21 0.20
CA ALA A 122 -4.90 4.58 -0.16
C ALA A 122 -5.44 5.69 0.74
N THR A 123 -5.19 5.63 2.06
CA THR A 123 -5.60 6.72 2.99
C THR A 123 -4.87 8.03 2.69
N LEU A 124 -3.58 7.99 2.31
CA LEU A 124 -2.88 9.18 1.83
C LEU A 124 -3.49 9.73 0.54
N GLY A 125 -3.76 8.88 -0.45
CA GLY A 125 -4.37 9.29 -1.71
C GLY A 125 -5.72 9.98 -1.49
N LEU A 126 -6.55 9.42 -0.60
CA LEU A 126 -7.83 10.00 -0.19
C LEU A 126 -7.66 11.39 0.47
N SER A 127 -6.69 11.50 1.37
CA SER A 127 -6.36 12.76 2.05
C SER A 127 -5.92 13.84 1.05
N LEU A 128 -5.20 13.45 -0.01
CA LEU A 128 -4.73 14.35 -1.05
C LEU A 128 -5.83 14.77 -2.03
N SER A 129 -6.82 13.90 -2.31
CA SER A 129 -7.97 14.26 -3.17
C SER A 129 -8.86 15.37 -2.61
N ILE A 130 -8.76 15.67 -1.32
CA ILE A 130 -9.43 16.82 -0.71
C ILE A 130 -8.81 18.14 -1.17
N PHE A 131 -7.50 18.15 -1.38
CA PHE A 131 -6.77 19.35 -1.82
C PHE A 131 -6.70 19.44 -3.34
N LEU A 132 -6.69 18.30 -4.02
CA LEU A 132 -6.49 18.17 -5.45
C LEU A 132 -7.79 17.79 -6.16
N HIS A 133 -8.35 18.72 -6.93
CA HIS A 133 -9.61 18.53 -7.67
C HIS A 133 -9.46 17.74 -8.98
N ASN A 134 -8.27 17.20 -9.28
CA ASN A 134 -7.97 16.51 -10.53
C ASN A 134 -7.34 15.14 -10.24
N ILE A 135 -7.96 14.10 -10.81
CA ILE A 135 -7.57 12.70 -10.69
C ILE A 135 -6.10 12.43 -11.01
N TYR A 136 -5.54 13.13 -12.00
CA TYR A 136 -4.14 12.92 -12.39
C TYR A 136 -3.17 13.33 -11.27
N TYR A 137 -3.44 14.44 -10.56
CA TYR A 137 -2.61 14.86 -9.43
C TYR A 137 -2.83 13.97 -8.22
N VAL A 138 -4.07 13.55 -7.94
CA VAL A 138 -4.38 12.61 -6.85
C VAL A 138 -3.61 11.30 -7.00
N LEU A 139 -3.49 10.80 -8.23
CA LEU A 139 -2.79 9.55 -8.52
C LEU A 139 -1.26 9.72 -8.52
N ALA A 140 -0.76 10.80 -9.11
CA ALA A 140 0.68 11.04 -9.25
C ALA A 140 1.35 11.40 -7.91
N THR A 141 0.67 12.12 -7.03
CA THR A 141 1.25 12.61 -5.76
C THR A 141 1.74 11.51 -4.82
N PRO A 142 0.94 10.48 -4.46
CA PRO A 142 1.39 9.39 -3.59
C PRO A 142 2.52 8.57 -4.23
N PHE A 143 2.51 8.42 -5.56
CA PHE A 143 3.59 7.76 -6.29
C PHE A 143 4.91 8.56 -6.23
N LEU A 144 4.86 9.86 -6.51
CA LEU A 144 6.03 10.73 -6.43
C LEU A 144 6.55 10.83 -4.99
N LEU A 145 5.67 10.99 -4.01
CA LEU A 145 6.03 11.02 -2.58
C LEU A 145 6.76 9.75 -2.17
N TYR A 146 6.28 8.58 -2.60
CA TYR A 146 6.97 7.31 -2.35
C TYR A 146 8.41 7.36 -2.86
N TRP A 147 8.64 7.76 -4.12
CA TRP A 147 9.99 7.79 -4.69
C TRP A 147 10.90 8.83 -4.03
N VAL A 148 10.39 10.03 -3.79
CA VAL A 148 11.16 11.11 -3.16
C VAL A 148 11.57 10.74 -1.74
N VAL A 149 10.66 10.18 -0.95
CA VAL A 149 10.94 9.73 0.42
C VAL A 149 11.98 8.61 0.41
N ASN A 150 11.83 7.64 -0.49
CA ASN A 150 12.80 6.55 -0.64
C ASN A 150 14.20 7.08 -1.02
N PHE A 151 14.28 8.01 -1.96
CA PHE A 151 15.53 8.63 -2.39
C PHE A 151 16.21 9.36 -1.24
N ILE A 152 15.48 10.22 -0.52
CA ILE A 152 16.03 10.99 0.62
C ILE A 152 16.54 10.03 1.70
N LEU A 153 15.74 9.05 2.11
CA LEU A 153 16.11 8.11 3.18
C LEU A 153 17.33 7.26 2.83
N HIS A 154 17.46 6.80 1.58
CA HIS A 154 18.64 6.07 1.14
C HIS A 154 19.89 6.95 1.13
N ASN A 155 19.79 8.21 0.70
CA ASN A 155 20.93 9.15 0.72
C ASN A 155 21.37 9.54 2.14
N LEU A 156 20.45 9.52 3.11
CA LEU A 156 20.74 9.79 4.53
C LEU A 156 21.26 8.57 5.31
N ALA A 157 21.55 7.45 4.63
CA ALA A 157 21.90 6.17 5.26
C ALA A 157 20.83 5.63 6.24
N LEU A 158 19.59 6.12 6.14
CA LEU A 158 18.41 5.67 6.89
C LEU A 158 17.50 4.79 6.01
N GLY A 159 18.07 4.13 5.00
CA GLY A 159 17.34 3.31 4.02
C GLY A 159 16.46 2.23 4.65
N VAL A 160 16.80 1.75 5.85
CA VAL A 160 16.01 0.77 6.62
C VAL A 160 14.58 1.27 6.90
N TRP A 161 14.38 2.58 7.04
CA TRP A 161 13.08 3.21 7.32
C TRP A 161 12.30 3.57 6.05
N ALA A 162 12.84 3.28 4.88
CA ALA A 162 12.23 3.67 3.62
C ALA A 162 11.00 2.80 3.32
N PRO A 163 9.88 3.36 2.82
CA PRO A 163 8.68 2.58 2.52
C PRO A 163 8.90 1.45 1.50
N SER A 164 9.98 1.51 0.69
CA SER A 164 10.33 0.43 -0.23
C SER A 164 10.87 -0.82 0.47
N THR A 165 11.53 -0.67 1.62
CA THR A 165 12.08 -1.82 2.36
C THR A 165 10.97 -2.66 2.99
N THR A 166 9.81 -2.05 3.30
CA THR A 166 8.65 -2.78 3.81
C THR A 166 8.12 -3.83 2.83
N LEU A 167 8.12 -3.52 1.52
CA LEU A 167 7.76 -4.50 0.49
C LEU A 167 8.99 -5.34 0.12
N GLY A 168 10.17 -4.73 -0.04
CA GLY A 168 11.45 -5.39 -0.37
C GLY A 168 12.13 -6.14 0.79
N PHE A 169 11.37 -6.65 1.76
CA PHE A 169 11.90 -7.20 3.02
C PHE A 169 12.81 -8.42 2.88
N PHE A 170 12.79 -9.05 1.71
CA PHE A 170 13.58 -10.22 1.37
C PHE A 170 15.00 -9.87 0.88
N SER A 171 15.23 -8.61 0.50
CA SER A 171 16.51 -8.15 -0.08
C SER A 171 17.46 -7.53 0.94
N MET A 172 17.00 -7.25 2.17
CA MET A 172 17.81 -6.58 3.20
C MET A 172 17.88 -7.39 4.50
N LYS A 173 19.11 -7.78 4.88
CA LYS A 173 19.41 -8.66 6.01
C LYS A 173 19.14 -8.04 7.39
N ASP A 174 19.19 -6.71 7.50
CA ASP A 174 19.14 -5.99 8.78
C ASP A 174 17.74 -5.47 9.16
N THR A 175 16.70 -5.83 8.40
CA THR A 175 15.36 -5.33 8.66
C THR A 175 14.65 -6.10 9.76
N THR A 176 14.17 -5.38 10.78
CA THR A 176 13.30 -5.92 11.83
C THR A 176 11.84 -5.60 11.55
N LEU A 177 10.92 -6.38 12.11
CA LEU A 177 9.47 -6.20 11.89
C LEU A 177 8.98 -4.80 12.31
N SER A 178 9.60 -4.22 13.35
CA SER A 178 9.33 -2.87 13.83
C SER A 178 9.74 -1.80 12.80
N THR A 179 10.94 -1.90 12.22
CA THR A 179 11.43 -0.92 11.23
C THR A 179 10.62 -0.95 9.93
N MET A 180 9.93 -2.06 9.66
CA MET A 180 9.08 -2.24 8.48
C MET A 180 7.68 -1.66 8.63
N LEU A 181 7.07 -1.85 9.80
CA LEU A 181 5.71 -1.40 10.06
C LEU A 181 5.65 0.07 10.50
N LEU A 182 6.68 0.59 11.18
CA LEU A 182 6.66 1.97 11.68
C LEU A 182 6.43 3.01 10.57
N PRO A 183 7.12 2.96 9.42
CA PRO A 183 6.92 3.93 8.34
C PRO A 183 5.48 3.93 7.81
N LEU A 184 4.86 2.74 7.70
CA LEU A 184 3.46 2.59 7.27
C LEU A 184 2.49 3.20 8.29
N VAL A 185 2.69 2.91 9.57
CA VAL A 185 1.86 3.45 10.65
C VAL A 185 1.96 4.98 10.67
N MET A 186 3.15 5.55 10.52
CA MET A 186 3.34 7.00 10.45
C MET A 186 2.58 7.62 9.27
N ILE A 187 2.69 7.02 8.10
CA ILE A 187 1.97 7.46 6.90
C ILE A 187 0.45 7.42 7.11
N LEU A 188 -0.05 6.32 7.68
CA LEU A 188 -1.47 6.13 7.95
C LEU A 188 -2.00 7.13 8.99
N LEU A 189 -1.23 7.39 10.06
CA LEU A 189 -1.58 8.38 11.07
C LEU A 189 -1.64 9.80 10.49
N VAL A 190 -0.69 10.16 9.61
CA VAL A 190 -0.70 11.46 8.92
C VAL A 190 -1.96 11.58 8.06
N GLY A 191 -2.28 10.57 7.24
CA GLY A 191 -3.51 10.58 6.44
C GLY A 191 -4.78 10.70 7.29
N LEU A 192 -4.90 9.89 8.36
CA LEU A 192 -6.04 9.96 9.27
C LEU A 192 -6.16 11.31 9.97
N SER A 193 -5.04 11.92 10.39
CA SER A 193 -5.06 13.23 11.05
C SER A 193 -5.60 14.33 10.14
N ILE A 194 -5.26 14.29 8.85
CA ILE A 194 -5.77 15.24 7.84
C ILE A 194 -7.29 15.06 7.68
N LEU A 195 -7.76 13.82 7.62
CA LEU A 195 -9.17 13.49 7.47
C LEU A 195 -10.00 13.87 8.70
N THR A 196 -9.48 13.67 9.92
CA THR A 196 -10.20 14.07 11.15
C THR A 196 -10.30 15.58 11.26
N ILE A 197 -9.22 16.33 10.99
CA ILE A 197 -9.24 17.79 10.97
C ILE A 197 -10.29 18.31 9.99
N GLN A 198 -10.35 17.73 8.79
CA GLN A 198 -11.38 18.14 7.83
C GLN A 198 -12.78 17.75 8.27
N SER A 199 -12.97 16.58 8.88
CA SER A 199 -14.27 16.15 9.38
C SER A 199 -14.82 17.05 10.50
N MET A 200 -13.94 17.78 11.19
CA MET A 200 -14.28 18.76 12.22
C MET A 200 -14.50 20.17 11.67
N ARG A 201 -14.01 20.46 10.45
CA ARG A 201 -14.23 21.74 9.78
C ARG A 201 -15.67 21.77 9.26
N LYS A 202 -16.60 22.15 10.14
CA LYS A 202 -17.97 22.55 9.74
C LYS A 202 -17.84 23.65 8.70
N GLU A 203 -18.40 23.43 7.51
CA GLU A 203 -18.64 24.52 6.58
C GLU A 203 -19.65 25.47 7.27
N VAL A 204 -19.18 26.67 7.58
CA VAL A 204 -19.99 27.80 8.05
C VAL A 204 -20.58 28.50 6.84
#